data_AF-A0A2X2C014-F1
#
_entry.id   AF-A0A2X2C014-F1
#
_cell.length_a   1.000
_cell.length_b   1.000
_cell.length_c   1.000
_cell.angle_alpha   90.00
_cell.angle_beta   90.00
_cell.angle_gamma   90.00
#
_symmetry.space_group_name_H-M   'P 1'
#
loop_
_entity.id
_entity.type
_entity.pdbx_description
1 polymer ?
#
loop_
_entity_poly.entity_id
_entity_poly.type
_entity_poly.pdbx_seq_one_letter_code
_entity_poly.pdbx_strand_id
1 'polypeptide(L)' 'MNFKPIKKLNVTRTLSTGVQVLMGTLAQNHNGVFFSIRCSLFNTIWQ' A
#
# COMPACT_ATOMS: atom_id res chain seq x y z
N MET A 1 9.30 16.87 -2.23
CA MET A 1 10.32 15.83 -1.98
C MET A 1 10.54 15.06 -3.29
N ASN A 2 11.76 14.97 -3.82
CA ASN A 2 12.02 14.22 -5.06
C ASN A 2 12.28 12.75 -4.72
N PHE A 3 11.21 11.98 -4.48
CA PHE A 3 11.32 10.58 -4.13
C PHE A 3 11.47 9.72 -5.40
N LYS A 4 12.66 9.12 -5.60
CA LYS A 4 12.96 8.24 -6.74
C LYS A 4 12.94 6.76 -6.32
N PRO A 5 11.85 6.02 -6.57
CA PRO A 5 11.74 4.62 -6.17
C PRO A 5 12.61 3.72 -7.05
N ILE A 6 13.37 2.82 -6.42
CA ILE A 6 14.19 1.77 -7.07
C ILE A 6 13.41 0.46 -7.13
N LYS A 7 12.70 0.12 -6.05
CA LYS A 7 11.82 -1.05 -5.97
C LYS A 7 10.45 -0.64 -5.45
N LYS A 8 9.41 -1.31 -5.95
CA LYS A 8 8.02 -1.12 -5.53
C LYS A 8 7.39 -2.48 -5.26
N LEU A 9 6.63 -2.57 -4.18
CA LEU A 9 5.82 -3.73 -3.83
C LEU A 9 4.40 -3.27 -3.53
N ASN A 10 3.42 -3.85 -4.22
CA ASN A 10 2.02 -3.63 -3.92
C ASN A 10 1.65 -4.43 -2.67
N VAL A 11 1.08 -3.75 -1.68
CA VAL A 11 0.59 -4.37 -0.45
C VAL A 11 -0.90 -4.57 -0.59
N THR A 12 -1.33 -5.83 -0.55
CA THR A 12 -2.75 -6.21 -0.52
C THR A 12 -3.15 -6.70 0.86
N ARG A 13 -4.43 -6.56 1.21
CA ARG A 13 -5.05 -7.19 2.39
C ARG A 13 -6.11 -8.16 1.91
N THR A 14 -6.11 -9.36 2.46
CA THR A 14 -7.21 -10.30 2.30
C THR A 14 -8.26 -10.02 3.38
N LEU A 15 -9.50 -9.78 2.95
CA LEU A 15 -10.66 -9.62 3.83
C LEU A 15 -11.13 -10.98 4.34
N SER A 16 -11.97 -11.00 5.38
CA SER A 16 -12.61 -12.23 5.88
C SER A 16 -13.46 -12.95 4.83
N THR A 17 -13.94 -12.21 3.82
CA THR A 17 -14.65 -12.74 2.65
C THR A 17 -13.73 -13.40 1.62
N GLY A 18 -12.40 -13.35 1.80
CA GLY A 18 -11.40 -13.82 0.84
C GLY A 18 -11.02 -12.80 -0.25
N VAL A 19 -11.69 -11.65 -0.31
CA VAL A 19 -11.39 -10.59 -1.29
C VAL A 19 -10.05 -9.93 -0.96
N GLN A 20 -9.17 -9.81 -1.97
CA GLN A 20 -7.94 -9.04 -1.85
C GLN A 20 -8.15 -7.59 -2.24
N VAL A 21 -7.79 -6.66 -1.36
CA VAL A 21 -7.88 -5.22 -1.63
C VAL A 21 -6.49 -4.59 -1.58
N LEU A 22 -6.18 -3.73 -2.55
CA LEU A 22 -4.90 -3.01 -2.61
C LEU A 22 -4.83 -1.92 -1.53
N MET A 23 -4.00 -2.12 -0.52
CA MET A 23 -3.79 -1.16 0.58
C MET A 23 -2.90 0.01 0.18
N GLY A 24 -1.89 -0.25 -0.65
CA GLY A 24 -0.87 0.75 -0.96
C GLY A 24 0.37 0.15 -1.60
N THR A 25 1.43 0.95 -1.64
CA THR A 25 2.72 0.56 -2.22
C THR A 25 3.84 0.84 -1.22
N LEU A 26 4.64 -0.19 -0.94
CA LEU A 26 5.96 -0.01 -0.35
C LEU A 26 6.93 0.37 -1.47
N ALA A 27 7.60 1.49 -1.30
CA ALA A 27 8.61 1.95 -2.23
C ALA A 27 9.95 2.12 -1.52
N GLN A 28 10.99 1.52 -2.09
CA GLN A 28 12.35 1.59 -1.57
C GLN A 28 13.19 2.55 -2.41
N ASN A 29 14.04 3.34 -1.75
CA ASN A 29 15.15 4.05 -2.37
C ASN A 29 16.45 3.78 -1.59
N HIS A 30 17.55 4.45 -1.95
CA HIS A 30 18.83 4.33 -1.25
C HIS A 30 18.78 4.77 0.23
N ASN A 31 17.75 5.51 0.62
CA ASN A 31 17.61 6.09 1.95
C ASN A 31 16.66 5.28 2.85
N GLY A 32 15.92 4.31 2.31
CA GLY A 32 15.01 3.48 3.09
C GLY A 32 13.79 2.98 2.32
N VAL A 33 12.80 2.49 3.07
CA VAL A 33 11.51 2.00 2.56
C VAL A 33 10.39 2.88 3.11
N PHE A 34 9.49 3.29 2.24
CA PHE A 34 8.38 4.19 2.54
C PHE A 34 7.08 3.55 2.10
N PHE A 35 6.02 3.72 2.89
CA PHE A 35 4.70 3.19 2.58
C PHE A 35 3.74 4.31 2.16
N SER A 36 3.12 4.15 0.98
CA SER A 36 2.07 5.06 0.50
C SER A 36 0.72 4.35 0.57
N ILE A 37 -0.20 4.88 1.37
CA ILE A 37 -1.56 4.36 1.53
C ILE A 37 -2.41 4.80 0.33
N ARG A 38 -3.19 3.87 -0.25
CA ARG A 38 -4.25 4.19 -1.21
C ARG A 38 -5.55 4.42 -0.43
N CYS A 39 -5.96 5.68 -0.32
CA CYS A 39 -7.04 6.14 0.57
C CYS A 39 -8.48 5.78 0.12
N SER A 40 -8.70 4.74 -0.68
CA SER A 40 -10.07 4.33 -1.09
C SER A 40 -10.70 3.29 -0.16
N LEU A 41 -10.02 2.93 0.93
CA LEU A 41 -10.34 1.77 1.77
C LEU A 41 -11.11 2.07 3.06
N PHE A 42 -11.27 3.34 3.39
CA PHE A 42 -11.86 3.73 4.67
C PHE A 42 -13.33 3.30 4.81
N ASN A 43 -14.03 3.06 3.69
CA ASN A 43 -15.42 2.57 3.70
C ASN A 43 -15.57 1.04 3.82
N THR A 44 -14.50 0.25 3.70
CA THR A 44 -14.58 -1.24 3.69
C THR A 44 -14.12 -1.88 4.99
N ILE A 45 -13.47 -1.12 5.87
CA ILE A 45 -12.86 -1.65 7.12
C ILE A 45 -13.74 -1.38 8.34
N TRP A 46 -14.77 -0.52 8.22
CA TRP A 46 -15.68 -0.13 9.31
C TRP A 46 -17.17 -0.17 8.89
N GLN A 47 -17.57 -1.17 8.11
CA GLN A 47 -18.98 -1.54 7.92
C GLN A 47 -19.21 -2.97 8.42
#